data_AF-A0A371PQQ3-F1
#
_entry.id   AF-A0A371PQQ3-F1
#
_cell.length_a   1.000
_cell.length_b   1.000
_cell.length_c   1.000
_cell.angle_alpha   90.00
_cell.angle_beta   90.00
_cell.angle_gamma   90.00
#
_symmetry.space_group_name_H-M   'P 1'
#
loop_
_entity.id
_entity.type
_entity.pdbx_description
1 polymer ?
#
loop_
_entity_poly.entity_id
_entity_poly.type
_entity_poly.pdbx_seq_one_letter_code
_entity_poly.pdbx_strand_id
1 'polypeptide(L)'
;MPRRPAASGARSGLPLYLATAFFARLAEEGMAVAMVLLALQRVGSAAQGAFVLTAWMAPHVIAAPLVGALTTRIRRPRLCYLGALGGFAAAIAALSWLVGRAPAPLTLAVALIGGGCGPVVSGGLSSLIAGLLPPGARRDRAYALDAAVYNAASVAGPAAVSVVAVLASPGAAMLLLAAAAATAAVLVAGLPYGRAEQASASPGPA
;
A
#
# COMPACT_ATOMS: atom_id res chain seq x y z
N MET A 1 12.64 -26.65 36.78
CA MET A 1 12.56 -25.21 36.39
C MET A 1 11.62 -25.07 35.19
N PRO A 2 10.47 -24.37 35.29
CA PRO A 2 9.60 -24.17 34.14
C PRO A 2 10.19 -23.11 33.20
N ARG A 3 10.49 -23.48 31.95
CA ARG A 3 10.89 -22.55 30.89
C ARG A 3 9.72 -21.63 30.56
N ARG A 4 9.87 -20.32 30.77
CA ARG A 4 8.92 -19.29 30.32
C ARG A 4 8.74 -19.37 28.80
N PRO A 5 7.50 -19.32 28.26
CA PRO A 5 7.26 -19.43 26.82
C PRO A 5 7.65 -18.14 26.08
N ALA A 6 8.12 -18.33 24.84
CA ALA A 6 8.60 -17.32 23.89
C ALA A 6 7.51 -16.33 23.45
N ALA A 7 7.15 -15.37 24.30
CA ALA A 7 6.19 -14.29 24.00
C ALA A 7 6.82 -13.06 23.29
N SER A 8 8.06 -13.16 22.83
CA SER A 8 8.83 -12.07 22.21
C SER A 8 8.67 -12.01 20.68
N GLY A 9 8.26 -13.11 20.03
CA GLY A 9 8.22 -13.20 18.57
C GLY A 9 7.06 -12.46 17.88
N ALA A 10 5.89 -12.38 18.52
CA ALA A 10 4.68 -11.78 17.92
C ALA A 10 4.56 -10.26 18.15
N ARG A 11 5.37 -9.69 19.06
CA ARG A 11 5.39 -8.25 19.33
C ARG A 11 6.23 -7.46 18.31
N SER A 12 7.20 -8.09 17.66
CA SER A 12 8.10 -7.40 16.71
C SER A 12 7.50 -7.16 15.32
N GLY A 13 6.48 -7.93 14.91
CA GLY A 13 5.88 -7.82 13.57
C GLY A 13 4.78 -6.76 13.44
N LEU A 14 3.95 -6.57 14.48
CA LEU A 14 2.83 -5.63 14.44
C LEU A 14 3.23 -4.16 14.22
N PRO A 15 4.23 -3.57 14.92
CA PRO A 15 4.62 -2.19 14.67
C PRO A 15 5.20 -2.00 13.26
N LEU A 16 5.97 -2.98 12.77
CA LEU A 16 6.51 -2.97 11.40
C LEU A 16 5.38 -3.05 10.36
N TYR A 17 4.37 -3.89 10.62
CA TYR A 17 3.16 -3.97 9.82
C TYR A 17 2.41 -2.63 9.78
N LEU A 18 2.15 -2.02 10.94
CA LEU A 18 1.41 -0.76 11.02
C LEU A 18 2.17 0.37 10.31
N ALA A 19 3.50 0.42 10.44
CA ALA A 19 4.33 1.37 9.69
C ALA A 19 4.24 1.12 8.16
N THR A 20 4.34 -0.13 7.74
CA THR A 20 4.19 -0.52 6.33
C THR A 20 2.83 -0.07 5.77
N ALA A 21 1.75 -0.37 6.50
CA ALA A 21 0.39 0.00 6.14
C ALA A 21 0.18 1.51 6.12
N PHE A 22 0.74 2.22 7.10
CA PHE A 22 0.66 3.69 7.15
C PHE A 22 1.31 4.32 5.91
N PHE A 23 2.56 3.97 5.59
CA PHE A 23 3.26 4.57 4.46
C PHE A 23 2.63 4.23 3.11
N ALA A 24 2.16 2.98 2.94
CA ALA A 24 1.50 2.57 1.71
C ALA A 24 0.17 3.32 1.50
N ARG A 25 -0.66 3.41 2.55
CA ARG A 25 -1.95 4.12 2.51
C ARG A 25 -1.76 5.64 2.41
N LEU A 26 -0.73 6.19 3.04
CA LEU A 26 -0.40 7.62 2.92
C LEU A 26 -0.09 7.99 1.46
N ALA A 27 0.66 7.12 0.77
CA ALA A 27 0.96 7.27 -0.64
C ALA A 27 -0.29 7.16 -1.52
N GLU A 28 -1.18 6.20 -1.23
CA GLU A 28 -2.45 5.97 -1.94
C GLU A 28 -3.41 7.15 -1.78
N GLU A 29 -3.69 7.54 -0.54
CA GLU A 29 -4.67 8.59 -0.21
C GLU A 29 -4.21 9.98 -0.68
N GLY A 30 -2.90 10.24 -0.68
CA GLY A 30 -2.33 11.48 -1.22
C GLY A 30 -2.36 11.59 -2.75
N MET A 31 -2.53 10.48 -3.47
CA MET A 31 -2.34 10.41 -4.91
C MET A 31 -3.33 11.29 -5.69
N ALA A 32 -4.58 11.34 -5.24
CA ALA A 32 -5.62 12.15 -5.89
C ALA A 32 -5.25 13.63 -5.93
N VAL A 33 -4.84 14.18 -4.78
CA VAL A 33 -4.44 15.59 -4.66
C VAL A 33 -3.15 15.85 -5.43
N ALA A 34 -2.16 14.96 -5.29
CA ALA A 34 -0.86 15.13 -5.92
C ALA A 34 -0.97 15.15 -7.45
N MET A 35 -1.76 14.25 -8.01
CA MET A 35 -1.94 14.10 -9.45
C MET A 35 -2.66 15.29 -10.07
N VAL A 36 -3.74 15.76 -9.44
CA VAL A 36 -4.49 16.93 -9.93
C VAL A 36 -3.63 18.19 -9.89
N LEU A 37 -2.91 18.42 -8.78
CA LEU A 37 -2.00 19.56 -8.66
C LEU A 37 -0.85 19.48 -9.67
N LEU A 38 -0.29 18.28 -9.90
CA LEU A 38 0.78 18.10 -10.89
C LEU A 38 0.27 18.36 -12.32
N ALA A 39 -0.89 17.82 -12.68
CA ALA A 39 -1.47 18.02 -14.01
C ALA A 39 -1.84 19.48 -14.26
N LEU A 40 -2.40 20.17 -13.25
CA LEU A 40 -2.63 21.61 -13.29
C LEU A 40 -1.34 22.39 -13.51
N GLN A 41 -0.27 22.07 -12.76
CA GLN A 41 1.00 22.77 -12.90
C GLN A 41 1.69 22.51 -14.25
N ARG A 42 1.63 21.27 -14.76
CA ARG A 42 2.39 20.86 -15.94
C ARG A 42 1.68 21.12 -17.26
N VAL A 43 0.34 20.99 -17.28
CA VAL A 43 -0.46 21.05 -18.52
C VAL A 43 -1.58 22.08 -18.44
N GLY A 44 -1.79 22.71 -17.27
CA GLY A 44 -2.85 23.71 -17.09
C GLY A 44 -4.26 23.10 -17.03
N SER A 45 -4.39 21.78 -16.91
CA SER A 45 -5.69 21.08 -16.98
C SER A 45 -5.89 20.11 -15.82
N ALA A 46 -6.83 20.43 -14.93
CA ALA A 46 -7.28 19.51 -13.88
C ALA A 46 -7.95 18.26 -14.46
N ALA A 47 -8.62 18.40 -15.62
CA ALA A 47 -9.30 17.29 -16.28
C ALA A 47 -8.33 16.16 -16.64
N GLN A 48 -7.12 16.49 -17.10
CA GLN A 48 -6.10 15.47 -17.38
C GLN A 48 -5.66 14.72 -16.12
N GLY A 49 -5.45 15.43 -15.01
CA GLY A 49 -5.15 14.81 -13.72
C GLY A 49 -6.28 13.87 -13.26
N ALA A 50 -7.53 14.31 -13.45
CA ALA A 50 -8.71 13.49 -13.15
C ALA A 50 -8.78 12.23 -14.04
N PHE A 51 -8.52 12.32 -15.35
CA PHE A 51 -8.48 11.14 -16.23
C PHE A 51 -7.43 10.12 -15.82
N VAL A 52 -6.22 10.58 -15.48
CA VAL A 52 -5.15 9.71 -14.98
C VAL A 52 -5.55 9.07 -13.65
N LEU A 53 -6.20 9.83 -12.76
CA LEU A 53 -6.72 9.30 -11.50
C LEU A 53 -7.85 8.29 -11.72
N THR A 54 -8.75 8.50 -12.69
CA THR A 54 -9.79 7.54 -13.05
C THR A 54 -9.17 6.23 -13.54
N ALA A 55 -8.14 6.31 -14.40
CA ALA A 55 -7.40 5.13 -14.85
C ALA A 55 -6.69 4.43 -13.68
N TRP A 56 -6.15 5.18 -12.73
CA TRP A 56 -5.57 4.63 -11.49
C TRP A 56 -6.61 3.94 -10.60
N MET A 57 -7.83 4.47 -10.51
CA MET A 57 -8.89 3.94 -9.66
C MET A 57 -9.64 2.77 -10.30
N ALA A 58 -9.70 2.68 -11.64
CA ALA A 58 -10.44 1.64 -12.35
C ALA A 58 -10.10 0.21 -11.89
N PRO A 59 -8.82 -0.17 -11.67
CA PRO A 59 -8.47 -1.47 -11.12
C PRO A 59 -9.02 -1.71 -9.70
N HIS A 60 -9.18 -0.68 -8.87
CA HIS A 60 -9.70 -0.82 -7.50
C HIS A 60 -11.16 -1.26 -7.50
N VAL A 61 -11.97 -0.69 -8.40
CA VAL A 61 -13.39 -1.05 -8.57
C VAL A 61 -13.53 -2.49 -9.03
N ILE A 62 -12.68 -2.92 -9.97
CA ILE A 62 -12.68 -4.27 -10.54
C ILE A 62 -12.07 -5.29 -9.57
N ALA A 63 -11.18 -4.87 -8.68
CA ALA A 63 -10.52 -5.76 -7.73
C ALA A 63 -11.45 -6.28 -6.63
N ALA A 64 -12.51 -5.54 -6.26
CA ALA A 64 -13.47 -5.98 -5.25
C ALA A 64 -14.04 -7.40 -5.51
N PRO A 65 -14.48 -7.76 -6.74
CA PRO A 65 -14.88 -9.14 -7.07
C PRO A 65 -13.71 -10.10 -7.35
N LEU A 66 -12.54 -9.62 -7.79
CA LEU A 66 -11.42 -10.47 -8.24
C LEU A 66 -10.46 -10.91 -7.13
N VAL A 67 -10.34 -10.14 -6.04
CA VAL A 67 -9.48 -10.48 -4.90
C VAL A 67 -9.95 -11.78 -4.22
N GLY A 68 -11.26 -12.06 -4.21
CA GLY A 68 -11.81 -13.33 -3.72
C GLY A 68 -11.35 -14.55 -4.53
N ALA A 69 -11.18 -14.42 -5.85
CA ALA A 69 -10.77 -15.53 -6.72
C ALA A 69 -9.24 -15.75 -6.70
N LEU A 70 -8.45 -14.68 -6.60
CA LEU A 70 -7.00 -14.73 -6.73
C LEU A 70 -6.27 -15.19 -5.45
N THR A 71 -6.93 -15.08 -4.29
CA THR A 71 -6.36 -15.46 -2.99
C THR A 71 -6.02 -16.95 -2.89
N THR A 72 -6.65 -17.79 -3.74
CA THR A 72 -6.40 -19.25 -3.78
C THR A 72 -5.08 -19.65 -4.47
N ARG A 73 -4.38 -18.73 -5.16
CA ARG A 73 -3.19 -19.05 -5.99
C ARG A 73 -1.86 -18.49 -5.50
N ILE A 74 -1.83 -17.73 -4.40
CA ILE A 74 -0.60 -17.05 -3.97
C ILE A 74 0.32 -18.02 -3.24
N ARG A 75 1.21 -18.68 -3.99
CA ARG A 75 2.22 -19.62 -3.45
C ARG A 75 3.38 -18.93 -2.70
N ARG A 76 3.56 -17.61 -2.86
CA ARG A 76 4.64 -16.82 -2.24
C ARG A 76 4.16 -15.41 -1.88
N PRO A 77 3.45 -15.22 -0.74
CA PRO A 77 2.86 -13.93 -0.38
C PRO A 77 3.90 -12.81 -0.32
N ARG A 78 5.11 -13.09 0.18
CA ARG A 78 6.20 -12.13 0.31
C ARG A 78 6.61 -11.46 -1.02
N LEU A 79 6.74 -12.25 -2.09
CA LEU A 79 7.10 -11.71 -3.42
C LEU A 79 5.95 -10.91 -4.03
N CYS A 80 4.71 -11.29 -3.75
CA CYS A 80 3.53 -10.56 -4.20
C CYS A 80 3.46 -9.16 -3.56
N TYR A 81 3.64 -9.05 -2.24
CA TYR A 81 3.66 -7.74 -1.56
C TYR A 81 4.84 -6.87 -2.00
N LEU A 82 6.03 -7.45 -2.18
CA LEU A 82 7.20 -6.72 -2.67
C LEU A 82 6.99 -6.20 -4.09
N GLY A 83 6.49 -7.05 -4.99
CA GLY A 83 6.19 -6.68 -6.36
C GLY A 83 5.09 -5.62 -6.45
N ALA A 84 4.03 -5.75 -5.66
CA ALA A 84 2.92 -4.80 -5.65
C ALA A 84 3.34 -3.44 -5.09
N LEU A 85 3.97 -3.39 -3.91
CA LEU A 85 4.40 -2.11 -3.31
C LEU A 85 5.56 -1.47 -4.08
N GLY A 86 6.48 -2.28 -4.60
CA GLY A 86 7.56 -1.80 -5.48
C GLY A 86 7.02 -1.26 -6.80
N GLY A 87 6.10 -1.97 -7.44
CA GLY A 87 5.41 -1.54 -8.66
C GLY A 87 4.58 -0.27 -8.43
N PHE A 88 3.91 -0.17 -7.30
CA PHE A 88 3.18 1.02 -6.87
C PHE A 88 4.11 2.24 -6.74
N ALA A 89 5.23 2.09 -6.01
CA ALA A 89 6.23 3.15 -5.88
C ALA A 89 6.81 3.59 -7.23
N ALA A 90 7.17 2.62 -8.08
CA ALA A 90 7.70 2.88 -9.41
C ALA A 90 6.68 3.58 -10.32
N ALA A 91 5.41 3.20 -10.24
CA ALA A 91 4.34 3.83 -11.01
C ALA A 91 4.12 5.29 -10.58
N ILE A 92 4.09 5.59 -9.28
CA ILE A 92 3.98 6.98 -8.79
C ILE A 92 5.17 7.81 -9.28
N ALA A 93 6.39 7.30 -9.15
CA ALA A 93 7.58 7.96 -9.65
C ALA A 93 7.54 8.19 -11.17
N ALA A 94 7.11 7.19 -11.94
CA ALA A 94 6.97 7.30 -13.38
C ALA A 94 5.93 8.35 -13.76
N LEU A 95 4.73 8.34 -13.15
CA LEU A 95 3.69 9.34 -13.39
C LEU A 95 4.17 10.76 -13.05
N SER A 96 4.98 10.93 -12.00
CA SER A 96 5.57 12.23 -11.65
C SER A 96 6.42 12.83 -12.79
N TRP A 97 7.02 11.97 -13.60
CA TRP A 97 7.89 12.36 -14.70
C TRP A 97 7.16 12.45 -16.04
N LEU A 98 6.25 11.52 -16.32
CA LEU A 98 5.50 11.38 -17.57
C LEU A 98 4.48 12.50 -17.78
N VAL A 99 3.83 12.98 -16.71
CA VAL A 99 2.79 14.01 -16.82
C VAL A 99 3.38 15.30 -17.42
N GLY A 100 2.84 15.71 -18.57
CA GLY A 100 3.30 16.87 -19.35
C GLY A 100 4.51 16.61 -20.26
N ARG A 101 5.04 15.38 -20.32
CA ARG A 101 6.17 15.00 -21.20
C ARG A 101 5.86 13.87 -22.15
N ALA A 102 4.99 12.94 -21.75
CA ALA A 102 4.65 11.75 -22.49
C ALA A 102 3.23 11.84 -23.09
N PRO A 103 2.94 11.07 -24.15
CA PRO A 103 1.59 10.99 -24.71
C PRO A 103 0.61 10.37 -23.70
N ALA A 104 -0.65 10.82 -23.74
CA ALA A 104 -1.69 10.40 -22.80
C ALA A 104 -1.86 8.87 -22.67
N PRO A 105 -1.84 8.07 -23.74
CA PRO A 105 -1.98 6.61 -23.63
C PRO A 105 -0.92 5.95 -22.75
N LEU A 106 0.33 6.42 -22.82
CA LEU A 106 1.42 5.87 -22.00
C LEU A 106 1.20 6.20 -20.52
N THR A 107 0.81 7.44 -20.22
CA THR A 107 0.53 7.87 -18.85
C THR A 107 -0.65 7.09 -18.25
N LEU A 108 -1.71 6.85 -19.04
CA LEU A 108 -2.86 6.05 -18.62
C LEU A 108 -2.50 4.58 -18.41
N ALA A 109 -1.65 4.00 -19.27
CA ALA A 109 -1.18 2.63 -19.11
C ALA A 109 -0.38 2.45 -17.80
N VAL A 110 0.53 3.38 -17.49
CA VAL A 110 1.26 3.39 -16.22
C VAL A 110 0.29 3.54 -15.04
N ALA A 111 -0.72 4.41 -15.17
CA ALA A 111 -1.73 4.58 -14.12
C ALA A 111 -2.55 3.31 -13.87
N LEU A 112 -2.95 2.61 -14.92
CA LEU A 112 -3.67 1.33 -14.81
C LEU A 112 -2.81 0.26 -14.12
N ILE A 113 -1.53 0.15 -14.51
CA ILE A 113 -0.61 -0.82 -13.93
C ILE A 113 -0.34 -0.51 -12.45
N GLY A 114 -0.06 0.75 -12.12
CA GLY A 114 0.16 1.21 -10.74
C GLY A 114 -1.09 1.06 -9.87
N GLY A 115 -2.25 1.47 -10.39
CA GLY A 115 -3.54 1.33 -9.75
C GLY A 115 -3.94 -0.11 -9.49
N GLY A 116 -3.51 -1.05 -10.35
CA GLY A 116 -3.67 -2.49 -10.15
C GLY A 116 -3.00 -3.03 -8.88
N CYS A 117 -2.03 -2.29 -8.31
CA CYS A 117 -1.37 -2.65 -7.05
C CYS A 117 -2.15 -2.17 -5.82
N GLY A 118 -3.06 -1.20 -5.95
CA GLY A 118 -3.82 -0.62 -4.83
C GLY A 118 -4.70 -1.58 -4.01
N PRO A 119 -5.30 -2.63 -4.60
CA PRO A 119 -6.00 -3.67 -3.83
C PRO A 119 -5.11 -4.37 -2.79
N VAL A 120 -3.81 -4.47 -3.06
CA VAL A 120 -2.83 -5.02 -2.11
C VAL A 120 -2.58 -4.06 -0.95
N VAL A 121 -2.63 -2.74 -1.20
CA VAL A 121 -2.43 -1.68 -0.20
C VAL A 121 -3.60 -1.56 0.76
N SER A 122 -4.83 -1.58 0.24
CA SER A 122 -6.04 -1.47 1.06
C SER A 122 -6.39 -2.79 1.75
N GLY A 123 -6.81 -3.80 0.99
CA GLY A 123 -7.31 -5.08 1.53
C GLY A 123 -6.24 -6.13 1.77
N GLY A 124 -5.19 -6.17 0.94
CA GLY A 124 -4.10 -7.13 1.06
C GLY A 124 -3.37 -7.02 2.40
N LEU A 125 -2.91 -5.82 2.77
CA LEU A 125 -2.19 -5.61 4.03
C LEU A 125 -3.01 -6.04 5.25
N SER A 126 -4.29 -5.68 5.35
CA SER A 126 -5.14 -6.10 6.47
C SER A 126 -5.27 -7.63 6.59
N SER A 127 -5.15 -8.37 5.49
CA SER A 127 -5.12 -9.85 5.52
C SER A 127 -3.89 -10.41 6.25
N LEU A 128 -2.77 -9.68 6.29
CA LEU A 128 -1.55 -10.10 7.01
C LEU A 128 -1.78 -10.19 8.51
N ILE A 129 -2.70 -9.40 9.08
CA ILE A 129 -3.06 -9.47 10.50
C ILE A 129 -3.59 -10.87 10.85
N ALA A 130 -4.35 -11.49 9.93
CA ALA A 130 -4.86 -12.85 10.11
C ALA A 130 -3.75 -13.90 10.15
N GLY A 131 -2.67 -13.70 9.39
CA GLY A 131 -1.50 -14.58 9.41
C GLY A 131 -0.54 -14.32 10.57
N LEU A 132 -0.51 -13.10 11.12
CA LEU A 132 0.40 -12.69 12.18
C LEU A 132 -0.12 -13.00 13.59
N LEU A 133 -1.45 -13.02 13.78
CA LEU A 133 -2.08 -13.18 15.10
C LEU A 133 -3.17 -14.25 15.07
N PRO A 134 -3.20 -15.16 16.07
CA PRO A 134 -4.29 -16.12 16.21
C PRO A 134 -5.61 -15.40 16.52
N PRO A 135 -6.78 -16.01 16.21
CA PRO A 135 -8.09 -15.46 16.57
C PRO A 135 -8.19 -15.12 18.07
N GLY A 136 -8.87 -14.01 18.39
CA GLY A 136 -9.11 -13.54 19.76
C GLY A 136 -8.86 -12.04 19.94
N ALA A 137 -9.04 -11.54 21.17
CA ALA A 137 -9.05 -10.11 21.49
C ALA A 137 -7.81 -9.33 21.01
N ARG A 138 -6.65 -9.99 20.90
CA ARG A 138 -5.41 -9.37 20.41
C ARG A 138 -5.44 -9.11 18.90
N ARG A 139 -6.07 -9.99 18.12
CA ARG A 139 -6.28 -9.83 16.68
C ARG A 139 -7.30 -8.73 16.41
N ASP A 140 -8.39 -8.68 17.20
CA ASP A 140 -9.40 -7.63 17.10
C ASP A 140 -8.79 -6.26 17.39
N ARG A 141 -7.95 -6.16 18.44
CA ARG A 141 -7.19 -4.94 18.74
C ARG A 141 -6.23 -4.56 17.62
N ALA A 142 -5.61 -5.52 16.94
CA ALA A 142 -4.72 -5.25 15.82
C ALA A 142 -5.48 -4.72 14.60
N TYR A 143 -6.68 -5.26 14.30
CA TYR A 143 -7.56 -4.70 13.27
C TYR A 143 -8.06 -3.29 13.63
N ALA A 144 -8.40 -3.06 14.90
CA ALA A 144 -8.77 -1.72 15.36
C ALA A 144 -7.63 -0.71 15.18
N LEU A 145 -6.39 -1.10 15.51
CA LEU A 145 -5.20 -0.29 15.26
C LEU A 145 -4.95 -0.07 13.76
N ASP A 146 -5.14 -1.09 12.94
CA ASP A 146 -5.01 -0.99 11.49
C ASP A 146 -6.00 -0.01 10.89
N ALA A 147 -7.27 -0.05 11.32
CA ALA A 147 -8.29 0.91 10.93
C ALA A 147 -7.94 2.34 11.40
N ALA A 148 -7.43 2.50 12.62
CA ALA A 148 -6.95 3.79 13.10
C ALA A 148 -5.79 4.33 12.25
N VAL A 149 -4.84 3.47 11.86
CA VAL A 149 -3.73 3.82 10.96
C VAL A 149 -4.23 4.19 9.56
N TYR A 150 -5.23 3.47 9.04
CA TYR A 150 -5.89 3.80 7.79
C TYR A 150 -6.46 5.22 7.84
N ASN A 151 -7.27 5.52 8.86
CA ASN A 151 -7.89 6.84 9.03
C ASN A 151 -6.85 7.95 9.24
N ALA A 152 -5.77 7.66 9.94
CA ALA A 152 -4.67 8.61 10.08
C ALA A 152 -4.01 8.89 8.72
N ALA A 153 -3.79 7.86 7.90
CA ALA A 153 -3.19 7.99 6.58
C ALA A 153 -4.10 8.74 5.59
N SER A 154 -5.43 8.52 5.64
CA SER A 154 -6.38 9.20 4.76
C SER A 154 -6.45 10.71 4.97
N VAL A 155 -6.17 11.17 6.19
CA VAL A 155 -6.03 12.61 6.47
C VAL A 155 -4.60 13.09 6.19
N ALA A 156 -3.59 12.33 6.62
CA ALA A 156 -2.19 12.74 6.52
C ALA A 156 -1.68 12.81 5.08
N GLY A 157 -2.11 11.92 4.19
CA GLY A 157 -1.70 11.89 2.78
C GLY A 157 -2.04 13.18 2.04
N PRO A 158 -3.33 13.54 1.90
CA PRO A 158 -3.76 14.79 1.29
C PRO A 158 -3.16 16.03 1.96
N ALA A 159 -3.05 16.06 3.29
CA ALA A 159 -2.49 17.18 4.02
C ALA A 159 -0.99 17.37 3.72
N ALA A 160 -0.20 16.30 3.79
CA ALA A 160 1.23 16.34 3.50
C ALA A 160 1.49 16.75 2.05
N VAL A 161 0.71 16.21 1.10
CA VAL A 161 0.78 16.59 -0.31
C VAL A 161 0.47 18.07 -0.50
N SER A 162 -0.61 18.58 0.11
CA SER A 162 -0.99 19.98 -0.01
C SER A 162 0.10 20.91 0.51
N VAL A 163 0.66 20.61 1.69
CA VAL A 163 1.75 21.39 2.29
C VAL A 163 3.00 21.36 1.41
N VAL A 164 3.44 20.18 0.96
CA VAL A 164 4.65 20.07 0.12
C VAL A 164 4.43 20.69 -1.27
N ALA A 165 3.23 20.60 -1.82
CA ALA A 165 2.90 21.23 -3.10
C ALA A 165 2.99 22.75 -3.02
N VAL A 166 2.57 23.35 -1.90
CA VAL A 166 2.65 24.80 -1.65
C VAL A 166 4.07 25.25 -1.34
N LEU A 167 4.79 24.52 -0.49
CA LEU A 167 6.11 24.94 -0.01
C LEU A 167 7.25 24.62 -0.99
N ALA A 168 7.09 23.60 -1.84
CA ALA A 168 8.12 23.16 -2.77
C ALA A 168 7.59 23.05 -4.21
N SER A 169 6.81 22.00 -4.51
CA SER A 169 6.11 21.85 -5.79
C SER A 169 5.23 20.60 -5.80
N PRO A 170 4.19 20.54 -6.65
CA PRO A 170 3.45 19.32 -6.95
C PRO A 170 4.34 18.13 -7.36
N GLY A 171 5.44 18.38 -8.08
CA GLY A 171 6.43 17.36 -8.40
C GLY A 171 7.13 16.79 -7.16
N ALA A 172 7.52 17.65 -6.21
CA ALA A 172 8.09 17.21 -4.94
C ALA A 172 7.08 16.43 -4.09
N ALA A 173 5.81 16.83 -4.11
CA ALA A 173 4.74 16.09 -3.42
C ALA A 173 4.55 14.67 -4.01
N MET A 174 4.65 14.52 -5.33
CA MET A 174 4.62 13.20 -5.98
C MET A 174 5.83 12.34 -5.58
N LEU A 175 7.02 12.93 -5.50
CA LEU A 175 8.22 12.22 -5.05
C LEU A 175 8.13 11.81 -3.57
N LEU A 176 7.50 12.62 -2.72
CA LEU A 176 7.19 12.24 -1.34
C LEU A 176 6.33 10.97 -1.29
N LEU A 177 5.26 10.90 -2.09
CA LEU A 177 4.40 9.71 -2.14
C LEU A 177 5.15 8.50 -2.69
N ALA A 178 5.98 8.68 -3.72
CA ALA A 178 6.84 7.61 -4.25
C ALA A 178 7.82 7.10 -3.18
N ALA A 179 8.42 8.00 -2.39
CA ALA A 179 9.32 7.64 -1.30
C ALA A 179 8.59 6.93 -0.15
N ALA A 180 7.36 7.35 0.18
CA ALA A 180 6.51 6.66 1.16
C ALA A 180 6.17 5.23 0.69
N ALA A 181 5.75 5.08 -0.57
CA ALA A 181 5.49 3.77 -1.17
C ALA A 181 6.74 2.87 -1.20
N ALA A 182 7.90 3.42 -1.56
CA ALA A 182 9.17 2.70 -1.54
C ALA A 182 9.56 2.29 -0.12
N THR A 183 9.33 3.15 0.87
CA THR A 183 9.54 2.84 2.29
C THR A 183 8.64 1.69 2.71
N ALA A 184 7.37 1.68 2.33
CA ALA A 184 6.49 0.54 2.57
C ALA A 184 7.02 -0.75 1.92
N ALA A 185 7.50 -0.70 0.67
CA ALA A 185 8.11 -1.84 0.00
C ALA A 185 9.38 -2.37 0.72
N VAL A 186 10.16 -1.49 1.35
CA VAL A 186 11.31 -1.90 2.17
C VAL A 186 10.86 -2.54 3.48
N LEU A 187 9.90 -1.92 4.17
CA LEU A 187 9.41 -2.42 5.46
C LEU A 187 8.70 -3.77 5.33
N VAL A 188 7.93 -3.97 4.25
CA VAL A 188 7.25 -5.23 3.95
C VAL A 188 8.24 -6.38 3.78
N ALA A 189 9.46 -6.11 3.29
CA ALA A 189 10.52 -7.10 3.12
C ALA A 189 10.96 -7.75 4.45
N GLY A 190 10.84 -7.00 5.54
CA GLY A 190 11.20 -7.40 6.90
C GLY A 190 10.08 -8.09 7.70
N LEU A 191 8.87 -8.23 7.14
CA LEU A 191 7.77 -8.88 7.85
C LEU A 191 8.02 -10.39 8.02
N PRO A 192 7.66 -10.98 9.19
CA PRO A 192 7.87 -12.40 9.46
C PRO A 192 6.78 -13.25 8.79
N TYR A 193 6.96 -13.58 7.51
CA TYR A 193 6.03 -14.45 6.76
C TYR A 193 6.07 -15.92 7.19
N GLY A 194 7.18 -16.39 7.79
CA GLY A 194 7.47 -17.83 7.98
C GLY A 194 6.81 -18.54 9.18
N ARG A 195 6.17 -17.83 10.13
CA ARG A 195 5.53 -18.51 11.29
C ARG A 195 4.15 -19.09 11.00
N ALA A 196 3.43 -18.55 10.02
CA ALA A 196 2.09 -19.04 9.66
C ALA A 196 2.15 -20.40 8.94
N GLU A 197 3.18 -20.61 8.10
CA GLU A 197 3.36 -21.83 7.30
C GLU A 197 3.79 -23.05 8.15
N GLN A 198 4.51 -22.82 9.26
CA GLN A 198 4.95 -23.87 10.19
C GLN A 198 3.84 -24.37 11.13
N ALA A 199 2.83 -23.54 11.44
CA ALA A 199 1.70 -23.94 12.28
C ALA A 199 0.71 -24.85 11.55
N SER A 200 0.54 -24.67 10.24
CA SER A 200 -0.30 -25.53 9.38
C SER A 200 0.35 -26.88 9.04
N ALA A 201 1.67 -26.98 9.16
CA ALA A 201 2.44 -28.18 8.84
C ALA A 201 2.69 -29.08 10.07
N SER A 202 2.18 -28.74 11.25
CA SER A 202 2.23 -29.61 12.43
C SER A 202 1.00 -30.53 12.41
N PRO A 203 1.12 -31.82 12.10
CA PRO A 203 0.03 -32.76 12.29
C PRO A 203 -0.27 -32.79 13.79
N GLY A 204 -1.53 -32.61 14.18
CA GLY A 204 -1.93 -32.81 15.57
C GLY A 204 -1.52 -34.21 16.04
N PRO A 205 -1.06 -34.39 17.29
CA PRO A 205 -0.74 -35.70 17.81
C PRO A 205 -1.99 -36.59 17.76
N ALA A 206 -1.77 -37.81 17.27
CA ALA A 206 -2.75 -38.88 17.10
C ALA A 206 -3.49 -39.23 18.40
#